data_AF-A0A916BV80-F1
#
_entry.id   AF-A0A916BV80-F1
#
_cell.length_a   1.000
_cell.length_b   1.000
_cell.length_c   1.000
_cell.angle_alpha   90.00
_cell.angle_beta   90.00
_cell.angle_gamma   90.00
#
_symmetry.space_group_name_H-M   'P 1'
#
loop_
_entity.id
_entity.type
_entity.pdbx_description
1 polymer ?
#
loop_
_entity_poly.entity_id
_entity_poly.type
_entity_poly.pdbx_seq_one_letter_code
_entity_poly.pdbx_strand_id
1 'polypeptide(L)'
;MSAPKTSQLRLCASLLALTIGLVALFAPQTAGAQCEDSSPSCCTCHATAHPVFEQGEWHTIHARQECCRACHGGNDRTDDQDAAHVGMMLHPLEDTYLACHACHPEDYRQRAEVFAVVLHVTPQSSEPKTPSPVPTITPSSILLTPLAQTTTAITPAWDWPVVLIIAIPVIALALLWRRSHSS
;
A
#
# COMPACT_ATOMS: atom_id res chain seq x y z
N MET A 1 0.76 -10.12 -59.80
CA MET A 1 2.15 -10.14 -59.30
C MET A 1 2.10 -10.26 -57.78
N SER A 2 2.28 -11.46 -57.23
CA SER A 2 2.22 -11.70 -55.79
C SER A 2 3.51 -11.20 -55.13
N ALA A 3 3.39 -10.37 -54.08
CA ALA A 3 4.53 -9.97 -53.28
C ALA A 3 5.21 -11.22 -52.67
N PRO A 4 6.55 -11.27 -52.60
CA PRO A 4 7.26 -12.44 -52.10
C PRO A 4 6.95 -12.64 -50.61
N LYS A 5 6.54 -13.85 -50.23
CA LYS A 5 6.15 -14.24 -48.85
C LYS A 5 7.18 -13.83 -47.78
N THR A 6 8.45 -13.72 -48.16
CA THR A 6 9.56 -13.29 -47.30
C THR A 6 9.52 -11.81 -46.92
N SER A 7 8.97 -10.94 -47.77
CA SER A 7 8.79 -9.51 -47.49
C SER A 7 7.68 -9.27 -46.48
N GLN A 8 6.59 -10.04 -46.54
CA GLN A 8 5.49 -9.96 -45.58
C GLN A 8 5.92 -10.44 -44.18
N LEU A 9 6.67 -11.53 -44.09
CA LEU A 9 7.15 -12.06 -42.80
C LEU A 9 8.06 -11.06 -42.06
N ARG A 10 8.95 -10.37 -42.79
CA ARG A 10 9.83 -9.34 -42.21
C ARG A 10 9.04 -8.14 -41.69
N LEU A 11 8.01 -7.71 -42.40
CA LEU A 11 7.16 -6.59 -41.97
C LEU A 11 6.41 -6.92 -40.67
N CYS A 12 5.85 -8.13 -40.58
CA CYS A 12 5.13 -8.59 -39.38
C CYS A 12 6.07 -8.70 -38.17
N ALA A 13 7.29 -9.24 -38.35
CA ALA A 13 8.27 -9.34 -37.28
C ALA A 13 8.69 -7.96 -36.73
N SER A 14 8.92 -6.98 -37.61
CA SER A 14 9.27 -5.63 -37.20
C SER A 14 8.14 -4.92 -36.45
N LEU A 15 6.89 -5.10 -36.88
CA LEU A 15 5.73 -4.49 -36.23
C LEU A 15 5.46 -5.12 -34.84
N LEU A 16 5.69 -6.43 -34.71
CA LEU A 16 5.61 -7.13 -33.43
C LEU A 16 6.71 -6.67 -32.47
N ALA A 17 7.95 -6.51 -32.93
CA ALA A 17 9.04 -6.01 -32.10
C ALA A 17 8.79 -4.57 -31.61
N LEU A 18 8.26 -3.70 -32.48
CA LEU A 18 7.94 -2.31 -32.13
C LEU A 18 6.82 -2.24 -31.08
N THR A 19 5.78 -3.05 -31.22
CA THR A 19 4.65 -3.08 -30.26
C THR A 19 5.08 -3.60 -28.89
N ILE A 20 5.91 -4.65 -28.84
CA ILE A 20 6.49 -5.15 -27.57
C ILE A 20 7.35 -4.08 -26.90
N GLY A 21 8.20 -3.39 -27.68
CA GLY A 21 9.04 -2.30 -27.17
C GLY A 21 8.23 -1.14 -26.59
N LEU A 22 7.13 -0.75 -27.25
CA LEU A 22 6.24 0.30 -26.76
C LEU A 22 5.53 -0.12 -25.47
N VAL A 23 5.01 -1.35 -25.39
CA VAL A 23 4.35 -1.86 -24.17
C VAL A 23 5.31 -1.90 -22.98
N ALA A 24 6.59 -2.23 -23.21
CA ALA A 24 7.60 -2.22 -22.16
C ALA A 24 7.91 -0.80 -21.64
N LEU A 25 7.88 0.21 -22.52
CA LEU A 25 8.13 1.61 -22.15
C LEU A 25 6.98 2.24 -21.36
N PHE A 26 5.74 1.78 -21.58
CA PHE A 26 4.54 2.25 -20.89
C PHE A 26 4.03 1.28 -19.82
N ALA A 27 4.84 0.27 -19.45
CA ALA A 27 4.50 -0.61 -18.35
C ALA A 27 4.38 0.23 -17.07
N PRO A 28 3.28 0.11 -16.31
CA PRO A 28 3.11 0.84 -15.06
C PRO A 28 4.27 0.50 -14.13
N GLN A 29 5.07 1.50 -13.81
CA GLN A 29 6.07 1.40 -12.75
C GLN A 29 5.28 1.26 -11.44
N THR A 30 5.58 0.24 -10.65
CA THR A 30 5.03 0.14 -9.30
C THR A 30 5.50 1.38 -8.53
N ALA A 31 4.58 2.28 -8.19
CA ALA A 31 4.86 3.32 -7.22
C ALA A 31 5.16 2.61 -5.89
N GLY A 32 6.43 2.61 -5.48
CA GLY A 32 6.76 2.30 -4.10
C GLY A 32 6.01 3.26 -3.20
N ALA A 33 5.42 2.77 -2.12
CA ALA A 33 4.93 3.66 -1.07
C ALA A 33 6.10 4.58 -0.66
N GLN A 34 5.85 5.87 -0.41
CA GLN A 34 6.87 6.84 0.00
C GLN A 34 7.48 6.56 1.40
N CYS A 35 7.17 5.41 1.98
CA CYS A 35 7.89 4.83 3.09
C CYS A 35 9.11 4.11 2.52
N GLU A 36 10.20 4.85 2.35
CA GLU A 36 11.51 4.31 2.03
C GLU A 36 11.87 3.25 3.09
N ASP A 37 11.72 1.97 2.73
CA ASP A 37 12.48 0.76 3.09
C ASP A 37 13.15 0.66 4.49
N SER A 38 12.66 1.38 5.49
CA SER A 38 13.16 1.36 6.85
C SER A 38 12.28 0.42 7.66
N SER A 39 12.57 -0.87 7.50
CA SER A 39 12.15 -1.84 8.52
C SER A 39 12.58 -1.29 9.89
N PRO A 40 11.67 -1.17 10.88
CA PRO A 40 11.99 -0.63 12.19
C PRO A 40 13.10 -1.48 12.82
N SER A 41 13.96 -0.87 13.64
CA SER A 41 15.07 -1.58 14.30
C SER A 41 14.60 -2.78 15.12
N CYS A 42 13.33 -2.80 15.54
CA CYS A 42 12.69 -3.95 16.17
C CYS A 42 12.84 -5.24 15.33
N CYS A 43 12.68 -5.15 14.00
CA CYS A 43 12.76 -6.30 13.10
C CYS A 43 14.18 -6.87 12.99
N THR A 44 15.23 -6.09 13.28
CA THR A 44 16.63 -6.56 13.29
C THR A 44 16.78 -7.79 14.19
N CYS A 45 16.16 -7.77 15.38
CA CYS A 45 16.19 -8.87 16.34
C CYS A 45 14.94 -9.77 16.26
N HIS A 46 13.76 -9.19 16.09
CA HIS A 46 12.49 -9.91 16.12
C HIS A 46 12.12 -10.63 14.83
N ALA A 47 12.88 -10.51 13.74
CA ALA A 47 12.69 -11.35 12.57
C ALA A 47 13.21 -12.79 12.77
N THR A 48 14.20 -12.99 13.64
CA THR A 48 14.91 -14.28 13.75
C THR A 48 15.08 -14.80 15.18
N ALA A 49 15.53 -13.97 16.12
CA ALA A 49 15.80 -14.40 17.48
C ALA A 49 14.51 -14.62 18.29
N HIS A 50 13.53 -13.73 18.08
CA HIS A 50 12.23 -13.77 18.75
C HIS A 50 11.12 -13.43 17.75
N PRO A 51 10.77 -14.36 16.84
CA PRO A 51 9.76 -14.13 15.81
C PRO A 51 8.38 -13.94 16.43
N VAL A 52 7.97 -12.69 16.62
CA VAL A 52 6.67 -12.31 17.20
C VAL A 52 5.66 -11.87 16.15
N PHE A 53 6.11 -11.52 14.94
CA PHE A 53 5.26 -10.99 13.88
C PHE A 53 4.24 -12.00 13.31
N GLU A 54 4.43 -13.29 13.55
CA GLU A 54 3.46 -14.35 13.16
C GLU A 54 2.69 -14.90 14.37
N GLN A 55 2.93 -14.38 15.57
CA GLN A 55 2.32 -14.89 16.77
C GLN A 55 0.90 -14.33 16.94
N GLY A 56 -0.08 -15.20 16.72
CA GLY A 56 -1.49 -14.88 16.91
C GLY A 56 -2.09 -14.09 15.74
N GLU A 57 -3.41 -14.27 15.57
CA GLU A 57 -4.17 -13.70 14.45
C GLU A 57 -4.04 -12.17 14.37
N TRP A 58 -3.91 -11.50 15.52
CA TRP A 58 -3.75 -10.04 15.61
C TRP A 58 -2.58 -9.52 14.77
N HIS A 59 -1.40 -10.15 14.87
CA HIS A 59 -0.25 -9.72 14.10
C HIS A 59 -0.45 -10.00 12.61
N THR A 60 -1.17 -11.06 12.22
CA THR A 60 -1.47 -11.31 10.80
C THR A 60 -2.32 -10.21 10.18
N ILE A 61 -3.33 -9.70 10.90
CA ILE A 61 -4.22 -8.65 10.39
C ILE A 61 -3.65 -7.23 10.54
N HIS A 62 -2.65 -7.05 11.40
CA HIS A 62 -1.98 -5.75 11.64
C HIS A 62 -0.51 -5.70 11.20
N ALA A 63 0.00 -6.74 10.52
CA ALA A 63 1.38 -6.82 10.03
C ALA A 63 1.64 -5.79 8.93
N ARG A 64 1.98 -4.58 9.33
CA ARG A 64 2.65 -3.60 8.48
C ARG A 64 4.07 -3.43 9.01
N GLN A 65 5.04 -3.37 8.10
CA GLN A 65 6.46 -3.42 8.44
C GLN A 65 6.88 -2.35 9.46
N GLU A 66 6.12 -1.26 9.63
CA GLU A 66 6.41 -0.18 10.59
C GLU A 66 5.63 -0.25 11.92
N CYS A 67 4.87 -1.31 12.20
CA CYS A 67 3.80 -1.25 13.21
C CYS A 67 4.17 -1.61 14.65
N CYS A 68 5.34 -2.21 14.93
CA CYS A 68 5.67 -2.70 16.28
C CYS A 68 5.55 -1.57 17.31
N ARG A 69 6.19 -0.42 17.04
CA ARG A 69 6.15 0.76 17.92
C ARG A 69 4.76 1.40 18.02
N ALA A 70 3.93 1.29 17.00
CA ALA A 70 2.60 1.91 17.01
C ALA A 70 1.70 1.31 18.11
N CYS A 71 1.85 0.02 18.40
CA CYS A 71 1.08 -0.66 19.44
C CYS A 71 1.89 -0.89 20.72
N HIS A 72 3.17 -1.22 20.58
CA HIS A 72 4.03 -1.55 21.71
C HIS A 72 4.85 -0.36 22.22
N GLY A 73 4.90 0.79 21.54
CA GLY A 73 5.79 1.88 21.93
C GLY A 73 7.27 1.55 21.72
N GLY A 74 8.14 2.07 22.57
CA GLY A 74 9.60 1.90 22.41
C GLY A 74 10.23 2.87 21.40
N ASN A 75 11.49 2.61 21.08
CA ASN A 75 12.31 3.36 20.14
C ASN A 75 12.75 2.49 18.97
N ASP A 76 12.10 2.66 17.82
CA ASP A 76 12.35 1.97 16.55
C ASP A 76 13.56 2.50 15.77
N ARG A 77 14.34 3.42 16.37
CA ARG A 77 15.48 4.11 15.73
C ARG A 77 16.84 3.72 16.31
N THR A 78 16.90 2.64 17.08
CA THR A 78 18.13 2.13 17.70
C THR A 78 18.14 0.60 17.70
N ASP A 79 19.29 -0.01 17.39
CA ASP A 79 19.51 -1.45 17.50
C ASP A 79 20.02 -1.87 18.89
N ASP A 80 20.32 -0.91 19.77
CA ASP A 80 20.59 -1.20 21.18
C ASP A 80 19.30 -1.66 21.87
N GLN A 81 19.31 -2.90 22.37
CA GLN A 81 18.12 -3.57 22.91
C GLN A 81 17.47 -2.79 24.06
N ASP A 82 18.28 -2.29 25.00
CA ASP A 82 17.76 -1.61 26.18
C ASP A 82 17.16 -0.26 25.78
N ALA A 83 17.85 0.51 24.93
CA ALA A 83 17.35 1.77 24.41
C ALA A 83 16.11 1.59 23.52
N ALA A 84 16.01 0.48 22.77
CA ALA A 84 14.85 0.17 21.92
C ALA A 84 13.60 -0.11 22.74
N HIS A 85 13.75 -0.76 23.90
CA HIS A 85 12.63 -1.13 24.76
C HIS A 85 12.22 -0.05 25.77
N VAL A 86 12.91 1.09 25.84
CA VAL A 86 12.51 2.20 26.73
C VAL A 86 11.11 2.70 26.37
N GLY A 87 10.18 2.61 27.33
CA GLY A 87 8.79 3.02 27.13
C GLY A 87 7.97 2.04 26.28
N MET A 88 8.44 0.80 26.12
CA MET A 88 7.68 -0.25 25.47
C MET A 88 6.62 -0.85 26.41
N MET A 89 5.42 -1.04 25.88
CA MET A 89 4.32 -1.79 26.48
C MET A 89 4.31 -3.22 25.95
N LEU A 90 4.36 -4.18 26.87
CA LEU A 90 4.34 -5.60 26.51
C LEU A 90 2.95 -6.06 26.04
N HIS A 91 1.90 -5.53 26.65
CA HIS A 91 0.51 -5.94 26.41
C HIS A 91 -0.35 -4.76 25.95
N PRO A 92 -0.54 -4.56 24.64
CA PRO A 92 -1.32 -3.43 24.10
C PRO A 92 -2.77 -3.32 24.62
N LEU A 93 -3.33 -4.40 25.16
CA LEU A 93 -4.67 -4.39 25.77
C LEU A 93 -4.71 -3.77 27.17
N GLU A 94 -3.56 -3.50 27.81
CA GLU A 94 -3.47 -2.74 29.07
C GLU A 94 -3.73 -1.24 28.87
N ASP A 95 -3.57 -0.72 27.64
CA ASP A 95 -4.06 0.61 27.28
C ASP A 95 -4.45 0.69 25.81
N THR A 96 -5.69 0.29 25.55
CA THR A 96 -6.27 0.32 24.20
C THR A 96 -6.38 1.72 23.63
N TYR A 97 -6.44 2.77 24.46
CA TYR A 97 -6.43 4.14 23.95
C TYR A 97 -5.07 4.46 23.36
N LEU A 98 -3.98 4.14 24.07
CA LEU A 98 -2.63 4.38 23.57
C LEU A 98 -2.32 3.51 22.34
N ALA A 99 -2.70 2.24 22.35
CA ALA A 99 -2.30 1.28 21.32
C ALA A 99 -3.18 1.25 20.06
N CYS A 100 -4.44 1.66 20.15
CA CYS A 100 -5.42 1.46 19.08
C CYS A 100 -6.11 2.74 18.60
N HIS A 101 -6.38 3.71 19.48
CA HIS A 101 -7.18 4.90 19.17
C HIS A 101 -6.60 5.75 18.03
N ALA A 102 -5.27 5.80 17.89
CA ALA A 102 -4.62 6.59 16.83
C ALA A 102 -5.04 6.17 15.40
N CYS A 103 -5.35 4.90 15.20
CA CYS A 103 -5.84 4.38 13.91
C CYS A 103 -7.35 4.12 13.91
N HIS A 104 -7.94 3.90 15.08
CA HIS A 104 -9.34 3.51 15.28
C HIS A 104 -10.08 4.45 16.25
N PRO A 105 -10.15 5.77 15.99
CA PRO A 105 -10.64 6.73 16.98
C PRO A 105 -12.07 6.45 17.45
N GLU A 106 -12.91 5.95 16.55
CA GLU A 106 -14.34 5.74 16.83
C GLU A 106 -14.68 4.36 17.40
N ASP A 107 -13.86 3.34 17.13
CA ASP A 107 -14.21 1.93 17.38
C ASP A 107 -13.10 1.10 18.03
N TYR A 108 -12.02 1.73 18.52
CA TYR A 108 -10.87 1.01 19.09
C TYR A 108 -11.25 0.09 20.26
N ARG A 109 -12.20 0.48 21.11
CA ARG A 109 -12.68 -0.33 22.24
C ARG A 109 -13.30 -1.63 21.73
N GLN A 110 -14.31 -1.51 20.87
CA GLN A 110 -15.01 -2.66 20.29
C GLN A 110 -14.06 -3.62 19.56
N ARG A 111 -13.05 -3.08 18.85
CA ARG A 111 -12.03 -3.90 18.19
C ARG A 111 -11.16 -4.64 19.20
N ALA A 112 -10.73 -3.97 20.27
CA ALA A 112 -9.93 -4.58 21.32
C ALA A 112 -10.68 -5.71 22.05
N GLU A 113 -12.00 -5.59 22.25
CA GLU A 113 -12.83 -6.63 22.86
C GLU A 113 -12.73 -7.99 22.15
N VAL A 114 -12.64 -8.00 20.81
CA VAL A 114 -12.53 -9.25 20.03
C VAL A 114 -11.31 -10.06 20.47
N PHE A 115 -10.18 -9.38 20.68
CA PHE A 115 -8.92 -10.01 21.10
C PHE A 115 -8.90 -10.32 22.59
N ALA A 116 -9.56 -9.48 23.39
CA ALA A 116 -9.71 -9.69 24.82
C ALA A 116 -10.41 -10.99 25.16
N VAL A 117 -11.46 -11.33 24.40
CA VAL A 117 -12.20 -12.59 24.54
C VAL A 117 -11.30 -13.79 24.25
N VAL A 118 -10.51 -13.73 23.16
CA VAL A 118 -9.60 -14.81 22.78
C VAL A 118 -8.48 -15.00 23.80
N LEU A 119 -7.97 -13.89 24.36
CA LEU A 119 -6.86 -13.90 25.32
C LEU A 119 -7.30 -14.04 26.78
N HIS A 120 -8.60 -14.05 27.05
CA HIS A 120 -9.18 -14.08 28.39
C HIS A 120 -8.67 -12.95 29.30
N VAL A 121 -8.50 -11.74 28.75
CA VAL A 121 -8.09 -10.53 29.48
C VAL A 121 -9.20 -9.47 29.47
N THR A 122 -9.15 -8.53 30.41
CA THR A 122 -10.03 -7.36 30.40
C THR A 122 -9.27 -6.16 29.84
N PRO A 123 -9.70 -5.56 28.71
CA PRO A 123 -9.03 -4.40 28.15
C PRO A 123 -9.12 -3.21 29.09
N GLN A 124 -8.04 -2.45 29.16
CA GLN A 124 -7.98 -1.19 29.86
C GLN A 124 -7.78 -0.05 28.87
N SER A 125 -8.05 1.18 29.31
CA SER A 125 -8.00 2.38 28.47
C SER A 125 -7.80 3.59 29.35
N SER A 126 -6.74 4.36 29.06
CA SER A 126 -6.43 5.61 29.77
C SER A 126 -6.84 6.81 28.93
N GLU A 127 -8.10 6.84 28.48
CA GLU A 127 -8.64 8.04 27.85
C GLU A 127 -8.40 9.27 28.74
N PRO A 128 -7.92 10.39 28.17
CA PRO A 128 -7.91 11.65 28.89
C PRO A 128 -9.32 11.96 29.39
N LYS A 129 -9.49 12.05 30.72
CA LYS A 129 -10.70 12.63 31.31
C LYS A 129 -10.74 14.09 30.89
N THR A 130 -11.43 14.42 29.82
CA THR A 130 -11.75 15.81 29.51
C THR A 130 -12.93 16.24 30.39
N PRO A 131 -12.79 17.18 31.34
CA PRO A 131 -13.90 18.01 31.72
C PRO A 131 -14.08 19.09 30.64
N SER A 132 -15.34 19.31 30.25
CA SER A 132 -15.84 20.43 29.46
C SER A 132 -15.73 20.38 27.93
N PRO A 133 -16.78 20.87 27.25
CA PRO A 133 -16.80 20.97 25.80
C PRO A 133 -15.65 21.86 25.35
N VAL A 134 -14.90 21.38 24.36
CA VAL A 134 -14.06 22.23 23.52
C VAL A 134 -14.96 23.38 23.07
N PRO A 135 -14.68 24.66 23.44
CA PRO A 135 -15.41 25.76 22.84
C PRO A 135 -15.24 25.59 21.33
N THR A 136 -16.35 25.55 20.59
CA THR A 136 -16.35 25.61 19.14
C THR A 136 -15.44 26.76 18.74
N ILE A 137 -14.22 26.44 18.32
CA ILE A 137 -13.32 27.41 17.75
C ILE A 137 -13.97 27.70 16.41
N THR A 138 -14.69 28.82 16.33
CA THR A 138 -15.03 29.41 15.03
C THR A 138 -13.73 29.43 14.25
N PRO A 139 -13.63 28.77 13.08
CA PRO A 139 -12.39 28.77 12.33
C PRO A 139 -12.08 30.21 11.93
N SER A 140 -11.28 30.90 12.74
CA SER A 140 -10.46 31.98 12.23
C SER A 140 -9.55 31.32 11.23
N SER A 141 -9.71 31.68 9.98
CA SER A 141 -8.89 31.22 8.86
C SER A 141 -7.42 31.51 9.15
N ILE A 142 -6.75 30.61 9.86
CA ILE A 142 -5.31 30.46 9.73
C ILE A 142 -5.16 29.99 8.29
N LEU A 143 -4.70 30.88 7.42
CA LEU A 143 -4.15 30.48 6.13
C LEU A 143 -2.94 29.60 6.42
N LEU A 144 -3.18 28.32 6.65
CA LEU A 144 -2.22 27.29 6.31
C LEU A 144 -2.10 27.40 4.80
N THR A 145 -1.03 28.03 4.32
CA THR A 145 -0.63 27.90 2.92
C THR A 145 -0.50 26.39 2.68
N PRO A 146 -1.41 25.76 1.92
CA PRO A 146 -1.27 24.34 1.66
C PRO A 146 0.03 24.18 0.88
N LEU A 147 0.96 23.39 1.40
CA LEU A 147 2.00 22.84 0.55
C LEU A 147 1.23 22.11 -0.54
N ALA A 148 1.42 22.52 -1.80
CA ALA A 148 0.69 21.99 -2.93
C ALA A 148 0.91 20.47 -2.97
N GLN A 149 0.01 19.71 -2.36
CA GLN A 149 -0.08 18.28 -2.56
C GLN A 149 -0.52 18.15 -4.01
N THR A 150 0.41 17.71 -4.85
CA THR A 150 0.09 17.29 -6.21
C THR A 150 -0.75 16.02 -6.07
N THR A 151 -2.05 16.20 -5.82
CA THR A 151 -3.04 15.13 -5.94
C THR A 151 -3.16 14.84 -7.42
N THR A 152 -2.30 13.97 -7.92
CA THR A 152 -2.50 13.37 -9.23
C THR A 152 -3.75 12.51 -9.10
N ALA A 153 -4.90 13.06 -9.50
CA ALA A 153 -6.12 12.30 -9.61
C ALA A 153 -5.84 11.10 -10.51
N ILE A 154 -5.84 9.90 -9.92
CA ILE A 154 -5.83 8.65 -10.67
C ILE A 154 -7.20 8.56 -11.31
N THR A 155 -7.34 9.13 -12.50
CA THR A 155 -8.43 8.73 -13.39
C THR A 155 -8.21 7.25 -13.70
N PRO A 156 -9.25 6.40 -13.68
CA PRO A 156 -9.13 5.08 -14.27
C PRO A 156 -8.76 5.30 -15.74
N ALA A 157 -7.51 5.01 -16.08
CA ALA A 157 -6.99 5.13 -17.42
C ALA A 157 -7.62 4.04 -18.29
N TRP A 158 -8.86 4.25 -18.73
CA TRP A 158 -9.28 3.80 -20.06
C TRP A 158 -8.62 4.76 -21.06
N ASP A 159 -7.29 4.70 -21.07
CA ASP A 159 -6.42 5.41 -21.97
C ASP A 159 -6.73 4.89 -23.37
N TRP A 160 -7.54 5.66 -24.10
CA TRP A 160 -7.81 5.49 -25.53
C TRP A 160 -6.56 5.10 -26.35
N PRO A 161 -5.33 5.58 -26.05
CA PRO A 161 -4.13 5.07 -26.72
C PRO A 161 -3.90 3.55 -26.55
N VAL A 162 -4.18 2.94 -25.39
CA VAL A 162 -4.06 1.49 -25.19
C VAL A 162 -5.06 0.72 -26.05
N VAL A 163 -6.29 1.22 -26.16
CA VAL A 163 -7.34 0.63 -27.01
C VAL A 163 -6.93 0.66 -28.49
N LEU A 164 -6.35 1.77 -28.95
CA LEU A 164 -5.85 1.89 -30.33
C LEU A 164 -4.65 0.98 -30.60
N ILE A 165 -3.72 0.85 -29.64
CA ILE A 165 -2.54 -0.03 -29.76
C ILE A 165 -2.95 -1.49 -29.93
N ILE A 166 -4.06 -1.94 -29.32
CA ILE A 166 -4.57 -3.31 -29.47
C ILE A 166 -5.47 -3.45 -30.72
N ALA A 167 -6.33 -2.48 -30.99
CA ALA A 167 -7.32 -2.57 -32.08
C ALA A 167 -6.68 -2.56 -33.47
N ILE A 168 -5.65 -1.73 -33.71
CA ILE A 168 -4.99 -1.59 -35.01
C ILE A 168 -4.35 -2.91 -35.50
N PRO A 169 -3.53 -3.63 -34.70
CA PRO A 169 -2.93 -4.89 -35.15
C PRO A 169 -3.97 -6.00 -35.32
N VAL A 170 -5.04 -6.04 -34.51
CA VAL A 170 -6.13 -7.02 -34.65
C VAL A 170 -6.89 -6.80 -35.97
N ILE A 171 -7.22 -5.54 -36.30
CA ILE A 171 -7.88 -5.21 -37.57
C ILE A 171 -6.96 -5.52 -38.75
N ALA A 172 -5.67 -5.20 -38.66
CA ALA A 172 -4.70 -5.51 -39.71
C ALA A 172 -4.58 -7.03 -39.95
N LEU A 173 -4.53 -7.84 -38.89
CA LEU A 173 -4.52 -9.30 -39.00
C LEU A 173 -5.80 -9.84 -39.65
N ALA A 174 -6.97 -9.33 -39.24
CA ALA A 174 -8.26 -9.75 -39.79
C ALA A 174 -8.39 -9.44 -41.28
N LEU A 175 -7.89 -8.28 -41.72
CA LEU A 175 -7.89 -7.90 -43.14
C LEU A 175 -6.93 -8.75 -43.98
N LEU A 176 -5.76 -9.10 -43.43
CA LEU A 176 -4.80 -9.98 -44.08
C LEU A 176 -5.35 -11.42 -44.20
N TRP A 177 -5.97 -11.94 -43.15
CA TRP A 177 -6.62 -13.25 -43.14
C TRP A 177 -7.78 -13.33 -44.14
N ARG A 178 -8.63 -12.31 -44.18
CA ARG A 178 -9.72 -12.23 -45.16
C ARG A 178 -9.20 -12.25 -46.60
N ARG A 179 -8.11 -11.52 -46.87
CA ARG A 179 -7.50 -11.45 -48.21
C ARG A 179 -6.88 -12.78 -48.65
N SER A 180 -6.33 -13.57 -47.71
CA SER A 180 -5.78 -14.90 -48.02
C SER A 180 -6.83 -15.96 -48.32
N HIS A 181 -8.08 -15.77 -47.85
CA HIS A 181 -9.20 -16.69 -48.10
C HIS A 181 -10.11 -16.25 -49.26
N SER A 182 -9.96 -15.02 -49.75
CA SER A 182 -10.73 -14.50 -50.89
C SER A 182 -9.99 -14.61 -52.24
N SER A 183 -8.86 -15.31 -52.30
CA SER A 183 -8.11 -15.62 -53.53
C SER A 183 -8.17 -17.11 -53.82
#